data_AF-A0A9P0ICC7-F1
#
_entry.id   AF-A0A9P0ICC7-F1
#
_cell.length_a   1.000
_cell.length_b   1.000
_cell.length_c   1.000
_cell.angle_alpha   90.00
_cell.angle_beta   90.00
_cell.angle_gamma   90.00
#
_symmetry.space_group_name_H-M   'P 1'
#
loop_
_entity.id
_entity.type
_entity.pdbx_description
1 polymer ?
#
loop_
_entity_poly.entity_id
_entity_poly.type
_entity_poly.pdbx_seq_one_letter_code
_entity_poly.pdbx_strand_id
1 'polypeptide(L)'
;MRSLTKKASNSALLSREKYCWFVEKIKYAKTAVRKTPADYRRLKKFEIIETPDGEKLFSARALGDKKRQMFVPIDEVYDIIAEYHLRLNHGGRSRMMVELKRKYRNVTAESVLVYLSMCATCKNKLPKKRSKPSLNTSEISENVTESCNDTSSNPISECSASNLEIEPEDLLRALKYSTYKSPELYSRGQVDILSVTNELCEEYKYLMVYRSFISKFIHLKAMKTLNVDETVDELLIYF
;
A
#
# COMPACT_ATOMS: atom_id res chain seq x y z
N MET A 1 -16.52 19.32 1.54
CA MET A 1 -16.51 19.05 2.99
C MET A 1 -17.07 17.66 3.24
N ARG A 2 -16.28 16.70 3.74
CA ARG A 2 -16.78 15.35 4.07
C ARG A 2 -17.56 15.43 5.38
N SER A 3 -18.87 15.16 5.31
CA SER A 3 -19.75 15.08 6.46
C SER A 3 -19.23 14.04 7.46
N LEU A 4 -18.83 14.48 8.65
CA LEU A 4 -18.61 13.64 9.81
C LEU A 4 -19.99 13.24 10.33
N THR A 5 -20.58 12.21 9.74
CA THR A 5 -21.77 11.58 10.31
C THR A 5 -21.37 11.03 11.69
N LYS A 6 -21.96 11.59 12.75
CA LYS A 6 -21.84 11.07 14.11
C LYS A 6 -22.38 9.65 14.09
N LYS A 7 -21.49 8.66 13.92
CA LYS A 7 -21.79 7.26 14.21
C LYS A 7 -22.34 7.22 15.64
N ALA A 8 -23.52 6.64 15.82
CA ALA A 8 -24.04 6.33 17.14
C ALA A 8 -22.93 5.65 17.95
N SER A 9 -22.79 6.00 19.23
CA SER A 9 -21.82 5.39 20.14
C SER A 9 -22.15 3.91 20.26
N ASN A 10 -21.68 3.11 19.32
CA ASN A 10 -21.85 1.68 19.35
C ASN A 10 -21.16 1.23 20.63
N SER A 11 -21.87 0.46 21.44
CA SER A 11 -21.46 -0.10 22.73
C SER A 11 -20.32 -1.14 22.60
N ALA A 12 -19.33 -0.85 21.75
CA ALA A 12 -18.20 -1.70 21.43
C ALA A 12 -17.21 -1.81 22.58
N LEU A 13 -17.04 -0.72 23.32
CA LEU A 13 -16.14 -0.67 24.46
C LEU A 13 -16.91 -1.07 25.72
N LEU A 14 -16.56 -2.23 26.25
CA LEU A 14 -17.14 -2.81 27.43
C LEU A 14 -16.13 -2.66 28.57
N SER A 15 -16.38 -1.77 29.53
CA SER A 15 -15.49 -1.65 30.70
C SER A 15 -15.51 -2.92 31.54
N ARG A 16 -14.47 -3.13 32.34
CA ARG A 16 -14.35 -4.23 33.30
C ARG A 16 -15.58 -4.34 34.20
N GLU A 17 -15.96 -3.23 34.82
CA GLU A 17 -17.11 -3.14 35.72
C GLU A 17 -18.40 -3.54 35.00
N LYS A 18 -18.61 -3.03 33.79
CA LYS A 18 -19.79 -3.32 32.99
C LYS A 18 -19.80 -4.77 32.51
N TYR A 19 -18.64 -5.35 32.24
CA TYR A 19 -18.49 -6.77 31.93
C TYR A 19 -18.95 -7.64 33.11
N CYS A 20 -18.40 -7.40 34.31
CA CYS A 20 -18.76 -8.11 35.53
C CYS A 20 -20.25 -7.96 35.84
N TRP A 21 -20.78 -6.75 35.72
CA TRP A 21 -22.21 -6.49 35.89
C TRP A 21 -23.08 -7.31 34.94
N PHE A 22 -22.70 -7.45 33.66
CA PHE A 22 -23.44 -8.31 32.73
C PHE A 22 -23.39 -9.78 33.15
N VAL A 23 -22.22 -10.28 33.53
CA VAL A 23 -22.04 -11.67 33.99
C VAL A 23 -22.96 -11.93 35.19
N GLU A 24 -22.92 -11.07 36.21
CA GLU A 24 -23.76 -11.20 37.40
C GLU A 24 -25.25 -11.15 37.07
N LYS A 25 -25.69 -10.18 36.25
CA LYS A 25 -27.12 -10.07 35.86
C LYS A 25 -27.59 -11.25 35.04
N ILE A 26 -26.75 -11.85 34.21
CA ILE A 26 -27.10 -13.04 33.44
C ILE A 26 -27.19 -14.25 34.36
N LYS A 27 -26.26 -14.41 35.31
CA LYS A 27 -26.34 -15.46 36.33
C LYS A 27 -27.64 -15.36 37.14
N TYR A 28 -27.95 -14.17 37.63
CA TYR A 28 -29.20 -13.90 38.33
C TYR A 28 -30.43 -14.22 37.45
N ALA A 29 -30.45 -13.75 36.20
CA ALA A 29 -31.57 -14.00 35.29
C ALA A 29 -31.78 -15.49 34.96
N LYS A 30 -30.71 -16.31 35.04
CA LYS A 30 -30.81 -17.77 34.87
C LYS A 30 -31.50 -18.44 36.07
N THR A 31 -31.23 -17.98 37.29
CA THR A 31 -31.76 -18.56 38.54
C THR A 31 -33.05 -17.90 39.04
N ALA A 32 -33.39 -16.72 38.54
CA ALA A 32 -34.57 -15.97 38.97
C ALA A 32 -35.89 -16.68 38.62
N VAL A 33 -36.76 -16.80 39.62
CA VAL A 33 -38.12 -17.36 39.49
C VAL A 33 -39.02 -16.45 38.64
N ARG A 34 -38.95 -15.13 38.87
CA ARG A 34 -39.67 -14.13 38.08
C ARG A 34 -38.67 -13.32 37.26
N LYS A 35 -38.82 -13.36 35.94
CA LYS A 35 -37.94 -12.67 34.99
C LYS A 35 -38.57 -11.39 34.51
N THR A 36 -37.81 -10.31 34.55
CA THR A 36 -38.21 -9.03 33.97
C THR A 36 -38.02 -9.05 32.45
N PRO A 37 -38.72 -8.17 31.69
CA PRO A 37 -38.45 -8.02 30.25
C PRO A 37 -36.99 -7.70 29.92
N ALA A 38 -36.24 -7.08 30.83
CA ALA A 38 -34.81 -6.86 30.66
C ALA A 38 -34.01 -8.16 30.76
N ASP A 39 -34.39 -9.07 31.65
CA ASP A 39 -33.75 -10.38 31.83
C ASP A 39 -33.90 -11.24 30.58
N TYR A 40 -35.11 -11.30 30.01
CA TYR A 40 -35.35 -11.99 28.74
C TYR A 40 -34.49 -11.41 27.60
N ARG A 41 -34.38 -10.08 27.51
CA ARG A 41 -33.52 -9.42 26.51
C ARG A 41 -32.04 -9.77 26.70
N ARG A 42 -31.54 -9.84 27.94
CA ARG A 42 -30.16 -10.23 28.21
C ARG A 42 -29.91 -11.69 27.85
N LEU A 43 -30.77 -12.61 28.29
CA LEU A 43 -30.65 -14.05 28.01
C LEU A 43 -30.75 -14.37 26.51
N LYS A 44 -31.54 -13.61 25.75
CA LYS A 44 -31.62 -13.76 24.29
C LYS A 44 -30.32 -13.35 23.57
N LYS A 45 -29.56 -12.42 24.14
CA LYS A 45 -28.37 -11.83 23.49
C LYS A 45 -27.06 -12.42 23.99
N PHE A 46 -27.02 -12.85 25.25
CA PHE A 46 -25.79 -13.22 25.93
C PHE A 46 -25.90 -14.59 26.61
N GLU A 47 -24.78 -15.30 26.65
CA GLU A 47 -24.61 -16.59 27.30
C GLU A 47 -23.27 -16.59 28.06
N ILE A 48 -23.19 -17.26 29.21
CA ILE A 48 -21.93 -17.44 29.95
C ILE A 48 -21.47 -18.88 29.71
N ILE A 49 -20.20 -19.04 29.36
CA ILE A 49 -19.56 -20.33 29.10
C ILE A 49 -18.29 -20.43 29.96
N GLU A 50 -18.08 -21.58 30.57
CA GLU A 50 -16.84 -21.91 31.28
C GLU A 50 -15.75 -22.23 30.25
N THR A 51 -14.65 -21.49 30.32
CA THR A 51 -13.43 -21.72 29.55
C THR A 51 -12.30 -22.07 30.51
N PRO A 52 -11.15 -22.61 30.03
CA PRO A 52 -9.99 -22.84 30.89
C PRO A 52 -9.55 -21.58 31.66
N ASP A 53 -9.77 -20.40 31.09
CA ASP A 53 -9.45 -19.09 31.66
C ASP A 53 -10.57 -18.53 32.58
N GLY A 54 -11.49 -19.40 33.00
CA GLY A 54 -12.66 -19.05 33.80
C GLY A 54 -13.92 -18.76 33.00
N GLU A 55 -14.91 -18.15 33.66
CA GLU A 55 -16.19 -17.83 33.04
C GLU A 55 -16.08 -16.65 32.06
N LYS A 56 -16.54 -16.85 30.83
CA LYS A 56 -16.51 -15.82 29.79
C LYS A 56 -17.89 -15.57 29.21
N LEU A 57 -18.13 -14.31 28.85
CA LEU A 57 -19.36 -13.82 28.23
C LEU A 57 -19.33 -14.04 26.71
N PHE A 58 -20.34 -14.71 26.17
CA PHE A 58 -20.51 -14.99 24.74
C PHE A 58 -21.80 -14.40 24.21
N SER A 59 -21.87 -14.24 22.89
CA SER A 59 -23.14 -14.08 22.18
C SER A 59 -23.97 -15.35 22.32
N ALA A 60 -25.25 -15.21 22.67
CA ALA A 60 -26.19 -16.33 22.61
C ALA A 60 -26.26 -16.91 21.20
N ARG A 61 -26.60 -18.22 21.10
CA ARG A 61 -26.76 -18.91 19.81
C ARG A 61 -27.77 -18.15 18.94
N ALA A 62 -27.32 -17.64 17.81
CA ALA A 62 -28.23 -17.12 16.80
C ALA A 62 -28.86 -18.30 16.05
N LEU A 63 -30.08 -18.10 15.54
CA LEU A 63 -30.70 -19.07 14.62
C LEU A 63 -29.90 -19.03 13.30
N GLY A 64 -29.04 -20.03 13.09
CA GLY A 64 -28.09 -20.16 11.98
C GLY A 64 -26.66 -20.46 12.45
N ASP A 65 -25.84 -21.09 11.59
CA ASP A 65 -24.50 -21.65 11.87
C ASP A 65 -23.39 -20.64 12.24
N LYS A 66 -23.76 -19.45 12.73
CA LYS A 66 -22.80 -18.46 13.19
C LYS A 66 -22.21 -18.95 14.51
N LYS A 67 -20.89 -19.24 14.49
CA LYS A 67 -20.11 -19.56 15.68
C LYS A 67 -20.33 -18.50 16.77
N ARG A 68 -20.39 -18.96 18.03
CA ARG A 68 -20.50 -18.07 19.20
C ARG A 68 -19.25 -17.19 19.29
N GLN A 69 -19.46 -15.89 19.46
CA GLN A 69 -18.39 -14.90 19.58
C GLN A 69 -18.29 -14.46 21.04
N MET A 70 -17.07 -14.36 21.55
CA MET A 70 -16.77 -13.91 22.90
C MET A 70 -16.80 -12.38 22.99
N PHE A 71 -17.30 -11.86 24.11
CA PHE A 71 -17.15 -10.46 24.49
C PHE A 71 -15.87 -10.29 25.30
N VAL A 72 -15.16 -9.20 25.02
CA VAL A 72 -13.90 -8.88 25.65
C VAL A 72 -14.02 -7.53 26.35
N PRO A 73 -13.57 -7.43 27.59
CA PRO A 73 -13.48 -6.17 28.33
C PRO A 73 -12.32 -5.30 27.79
N ILE A 74 -12.46 -3.98 27.87
CA ILE A 74 -11.60 -3.02 27.14
C ILE A 74 -10.10 -3.15 27.44
N ASP A 75 -9.77 -3.46 28.68
CA ASP A 75 -8.43 -3.71 29.22
C ASP A 75 -7.73 -4.92 28.56
N GLU A 76 -8.49 -5.93 28.10
CA GLU A 76 -7.93 -7.10 27.41
C GLU A 76 -7.90 -6.94 25.88
N VAL A 77 -8.57 -5.92 25.32
CA VAL A 77 -8.69 -5.75 23.85
C VAL A 77 -7.33 -5.49 23.21
N TYR A 78 -6.45 -4.74 23.87
CA TYR A 78 -5.14 -4.39 23.34
C TYR A 78 -4.27 -5.63 23.15
N ASP A 79 -4.19 -6.49 24.17
CA ASP A 79 -3.36 -7.70 24.15
C ASP A 79 -3.79 -8.66 23.04
N ILE A 80 -5.11 -8.83 22.86
CA ILE A 80 -5.67 -9.67 21.79
C ILE A 80 -5.32 -9.12 20.41
N ILE A 81 -5.40 -7.80 20.21
CA ILE A 81 -5.04 -7.17 18.94
C ILE A 81 -3.53 -7.34 18.69
N ALA A 82 -2.70 -7.17 19.72
CA ALA A 82 -1.25 -7.35 19.64
C ALA A 82 -0.88 -8.79 19.27
N GLU A 83 -1.46 -9.78 19.94
CA GLU A 83 -1.26 -11.21 19.66
C GLU A 83 -1.60 -11.53 18.20
N TYR A 84 -2.79 -11.12 17.72
CA TYR A 84 -3.21 -11.37 16.35
C TYR A 84 -2.37 -10.61 15.32
N HIS A 85 -1.90 -9.42 15.65
CA HIS A 85 -1.05 -8.64 14.78
C HIS A 85 0.29 -9.33 14.53
N LEU A 86 0.93 -9.84 15.59
CA LEU A 86 2.17 -10.59 15.52
C LEU A 86 1.97 -11.94 14.83
N ARG A 87 0.91 -12.68 15.22
CA ARG A 87 0.55 -13.98 14.62
C ARG A 87 0.32 -13.92 13.10
N LEU A 88 -0.17 -12.80 12.60
CA LEU A 88 -0.42 -12.57 11.16
C LEU A 88 0.75 -11.91 10.43
N ASN A 89 1.94 -11.86 11.05
CA ASN A 89 3.16 -11.22 10.55
C ASN A 89 2.92 -9.76 10.18
N HIS A 90 2.57 -8.94 11.19
CA HIS A 90 2.18 -7.55 11.01
C HIS A 90 0.98 -7.38 10.07
N GLY A 91 -0.06 -8.16 10.32
CA GLY A 91 -1.30 -8.12 9.56
C GLY A 91 -1.95 -6.74 9.58
N GLY A 92 -2.37 -6.23 8.42
CA GLY A 92 -3.12 -4.97 8.33
C GLY A 92 -4.58 -5.12 8.76
N ARG A 93 -5.30 -3.99 8.86
CA ARG A 93 -6.70 -3.90 9.34
C ARG A 93 -7.61 -5.00 8.78
N SER A 94 -7.70 -5.15 7.46
CA SER A 94 -8.64 -6.09 6.84
C SER A 94 -8.33 -7.55 7.20
N ARG A 95 -7.04 -7.94 7.16
CA ARG A 95 -6.60 -9.29 7.52
C ARG A 95 -6.88 -9.60 8.99
N MET A 96 -6.55 -8.65 9.88
CA MET A 96 -6.83 -8.80 11.31
C MET A 96 -8.33 -8.92 11.58
N MET A 97 -9.17 -8.10 10.95
CA MET A 97 -10.62 -8.10 11.20
C MET A 97 -11.32 -9.38 10.76
N VAL A 98 -10.84 -10.05 9.70
CA VAL A 98 -11.39 -11.36 9.29
C VAL A 98 -11.18 -12.38 10.40
N GLU A 99 -9.97 -12.44 10.95
CA GLU A 99 -9.61 -13.40 12.00
C GLU A 99 -10.24 -13.06 13.37
N LEU A 100 -10.21 -11.80 13.76
CA LEU A 100 -10.77 -11.34 15.04
C LEU A 100 -12.30 -11.55 15.10
N LYS A 101 -13.03 -11.26 14.02
CA LYS A 101 -14.49 -11.45 13.96
C LYS A 101 -14.91 -12.90 14.11
N ARG A 102 -14.04 -13.88 13.90
CA ARG A 102 -14.39 -15.30 14.09
C ARG A 102 -14.53 -15.65 15.57
N LYS A 103 -13.77 -14.98 16.44
CA LYS A 103 -13.68 -15.29 17.88
C LYS A 103 -14.32 -14.21 18.76
N TYR A 104 -14.24 -12.94 18.39
CA TYR A 104 -14.61 -11.82 19.24
C TYR A 104 -15.74 -10.98 18.64
N ARG A 105 -16.70 -10.57 19.48
CA ARG A 105 -17.88 -9.81 19.05
C ARG A 105 -17.64 -8.31 19.01
N ASN A 106 -16.93 -7.79 20.01
CA ASN A 106 -16.85 -6.35 20.28
C ASN A 106 -15.46 -5.76 20.00
N VAL A 107 -14.54 -6.54 19.40
CA VAL A 107 -13.31 -6.00 18.83
C VAL A 107 -13.63 -5.32 17.51
N THR A 108 -13.42 -4.01 17.45
CA THR A 108 -13.78 -3.18 16.29
C THR A 108 -12.60 -2.86 15.42
N ALA A 109 -12.89 -2.48 14.18
CA ALA A 109 -11.86 -2.04 13.24
C ALA A 109 -11.19 -0.75 13.70
N GLU A 110 -11.92 0.10 14.42
CA GLU A 110 -11.44 1.30 15.06
C GLU A 110 -10.36 0.96 16.12
N SER A 111 -10.59 -0.04 16.96
CA SER A 111 -9.61 -0.49 17.96
C SER A 111 -8.33 -1.03 17.29
N VAL A 112 -8.48 -1.80 16.20
CA VAL A 112 -7.36 -2.29 15.41
C VAL A 112 -6.57 -1.15 14.76
N LEU A 113 -7.25 -0.14 14.22
CA LEU A 113 -6.59 1.02 13.62
C LEU A 113 -5.77 1.82 14.63
N VAL A 114 -6.32 2.05 15.84
CA VAL A 114 -5.60 2.73 16.92
C VAL A 114 -4.32 1.96 17.24
N TYR A 115 -4.39 0.63 17.41
CA TYR A 115 -3.21 -0.21 17.61
C TYR A 115 -2.19 -0.10 16.46
N LEU A 116 -2.63 -0.22 15.20
CA LEU A 116 -1.75 -0.13 14.03
C LEU A 116 -1.06 1.23 13.92
N SER A 117 -1.73 2.31 14.33
CA SER A 117 -1.13 3.65 14.41
C SER A 117 -0.10 3.82 15.51
N MET A 118 0.16 2.79 16.33
CA MET A 118 1.18 2.80 17.38
C MET A 118 2.29 1.77 17.14
N CYS A 119 2.08 0.80 16.26
CA CYS A 119 3.08 -0.24 15.95
C CYS A 119 4.32 0.32 15.22
N ALA A 120 5.50 0.20 15.83
CA ALA A 120 6.75 0.74 15.30
C ALA A 120 7.14 0.16 13.92
N THR A 121 7.05 -1.17 13.75
CA THR A 121 7.42 -1.84 12.48
C THR A 121 6.48 -1.44 11.34
N CYS A 122 5.21 -1.20 11.64
CA CYS A 122 4.21 -0.78 10.66
C CYS A 122 4.34 0.70 10.29
N LYS A 123 4.69 1.55 11.26
CA LYS A 123 4.95 2.98 11.03
C LYS A 123 6.15 3.22 10.12
N ASN A 124 7.20 2.41 10.30
CA ASN A 124 8.46 2.58 9.56
C ASN A 124 8.41 1.95 8.15
N LYS A 125 7.31 1.28 7.79
CA LYS A 125 7.15 0.70 6.47
C LYS A 125 6.80 1.80 5.47
N LEU A 126 7.76 2.13 4.59
CA LEU A 126 7.55 3.05 3.48
C LEU A 126 6.25 2.66 2.73
N PRO A 127 5.34 3.61 2.47
CA PRO A 127 4.15 3.32 1.69
C PRO A 127 4.60 2.86 0.30
N LYS A 128 4.25 1.62 -0.08
CA LYS A 128 4.42 1.18 -1.46
C LYS A 128 3.64 2.16 -2.34
N LYS A 129 4.35 2.95 -3.17
CA LYS A 129 3.71 3.76 -4.22
C LYS A 129 2.83 2.81 -5.01
N ARG A 130 1.52 3.04 -5.01
CA ARG A 130 0.63 2.31 -5.91
C ARG A 130 1.07 2.69 -7.31
N SER A 131 1.64 1.75 -8.06
CA SER A 131 1.79 1.86 -9.50
C SER A 131 0.40 2.21 -10.06
N LYS A 132 0.33 3.21 -10.94
CA LYS A 132 -0.91 3.51 -11.66
C LYS A 132 -1.37 2.23 -12.39
N PRO A 133 -2.68 1.96 -12.52
CA PRO A 133 -3.14 0.71 -13.13
C PRO A 133 -2.77 0.70 -14.62
N SER A 134 -1.91 -0.22 -15.02
CA SER A 134 -1.81 -0.65 -16.42
C SER A 134 -2.98 -1.62 -16.69
N LEU A 135 -3.64 -1.45 -17.83
CA LEU A 135 -4.73 -2.31 -18.28
C LEU A 135 -4.31 -3.79 -18.34
N ASN A 136 -5.22 -4.66 -17.92
CA ASN A 136 -5.10 -6.11 -17.90
C ASN A 136 -5.00 -6.72 -19.31
N THR A 137 -4.23 -7.79 -19.44
CA THR A 137 -4.61 -8.92 -20.30
C THR A 137 -4.37 -10.23 -19.55
N SER A 138 -5.32 -11.14 -19.69
CA SER A 138 -5.61 -12.36 -18.96
C SER A 138 -4.63 -13.53 -19.18
N GLU A 139 -4.55 -14.32 -18.11
CA GLU A 139 -4.05 -15.69 -17.92
C GLU A 139 -3.95 -16.62 -19.16
N ILE A 140 -2.79 -17.26 -19.33
CA ILE A 140 -2.67 -18.69 -19.67
C ILE A 140 -1.54 -19.27 -18.80
N SER A 141 -1.84 -20.42 -18.17
CA SER A 141 -0.96 -21.26 -17.36
C SER A 141 -0.06 -22.17 -18.21
N GLU A 142 1.19 -22.39 -17.81
CA GLU A 142 1.83 -23.72 -17.68
C GLU A 142 3.27 -23.61 -17.14
N ASN A 143 3.63 -24.56 -16.26
CA ASN A 143 4.94 -24.70 -15.62
C ASN A 143 5.96 -25.32 -16.59
N VAL A 144 7.17 -24.75 -16.73
CA VAL A 144 8.46 -25.48 -16.85
C VAL A 144 9.59 -24.58 -16.33
N THR A 145 10.58 -25.24 -15.73
CA THR A 145 11.82 -24.84 -15.06
C THR A 145 12.84 -24.00 -15.84
N GLU A 146 13.71 -23.36 -15.05
CA GLU A 146 15.11 -22.93 -15.33
C GLU A 146 15.43 -21.67 -16.16
N SER A 147 16.28 -20.85 -15.52
CA SER A 147 17.38 -20.09 -16.12
C SER A 147 17.11 -18.74 -16.83
N CYS A 148 18.20 -17.97 -16.85
CA CYS A 148 18.45 -16.56 -17.08
C CYS A 148 18.04 -15.93 -18.43
N ASN A 149 17.95 -14.59 -18.39
CA ASN A 149 18.39 -13.57 -19.38
C ASN A 149 17.37 -12.47 -19.70
N ASP A 150 17.96 -11.29 -19.87
CA ASP A 150 17.40 -10.04 -20.37
C ASP A 150 16.64 -10.19 -21.70
N THR A 151 15.67 -9.30 -21.95
CA THR A 151 15.70 -8.31 -23.06
C THR A 151 14.30 -7.72 -23.34
N SER A 152 14.29 -6.40 -23.51
CA SER A 152 13.35 -5.42 -24.10
C SER A 152 11.95 -5.81 -24.63
N SER A 153 11.03 -4.84 -24.57
CA SER A 153 10.20 -4.51 -25.75
C SER A 153 9.67 -3.07 -25.75
N ASN A 154 9.95 -2.38 -26.87
CA ASN A 154 9.27 -1.18 -27.37
C ASN A 154 7.81 -1.49 -27.79
N PRO A 155 6.99 -0.48 -28.16
CA PRO A 155 6.34 -0.56 -29.47
C PRO A 155 6.36 0.76 -30.27
N ILE A 156 6.97 0.75 -31.46
CA ILE A 156 6.39 0.71 -32.83
C ILE A 156 6.22 2.10 -33.46
N SER A 157 6.97 2.36 -34.53
CA SER A 157 6.41 2.70 -35.85
C SER A 157 7.56 2.82 -36.85
N GLU A 158 7.62 1.90 -37.81
CA GLU A 158 8.45 2.01 -39.01
C GLU A 158 8.02 3.24 -39.82
N CYS A 159 8.99 3.98 -40.36
CA CYS A 159 8.87 4.53 -41.70
C CYS A 159 10.28 4.79 -42.26
N SER A 160 10.42 4.47 -43.53
CA SER A 160 11.64 4.32 -44.31
C SER A 160 12.47 5.60 -44.45
N ALA A 161 13.77 5.38 -44.70
CA ALA A 161 14.77 6.38 -44.97
C ALA A 161 14.36 7.34 -46.11
N SER A 162 14.61 8.64 -45.89
CA SER A 162 14.99 9.55 -46.97
C SER A 162 15.96 10.59 -46.42
N ASN A 163 17.09 10.73 -47.09
CA ASN A 163 18.03 11.84 -46.91
C ASN A 163 17.32 13.12 -47.34
N LEU A 164 17.17 14.08 -46.43
CA LEU A 164 16.94 15.48 -46.81
C LEU A 164 17.87 16.35 -45.96
N GLU A 165 18.83 16.97 -46.62
CA GLU A 165 19.50 18.17 -46.15
C GLU A 165 18.43 19.25 -45.97
N ILE A 166 18.22 19.70 -44.73
CA ILE A 166 17.26 20.76 -44.41
C ILE A 166 18.06 22.03 -44.17
N GLU A 167 17.87 23.00 -45.05
CA GLU A 167 18.48 24.32 -45.01
C GLU A 167 18.13 25.08 -43.71
N PRO A 168 19.07 25.88 -43.15
CA PRO A 168 18.93 26.53 -41.84
C PRO A 168 17.74 27.50 -41.72
N GLU A 169 17.17 27.95 -42.85
CA GLU A 169 15.99 28.82 -42.92
C GLU A 169 14.68 28.13 -42.48
N ASP A 170 14.59 26.80 -42.56
CA ASP A 170 13.39 26.05 -42.16
C ASP A 170 13.31 25.85 -40.63
N LEU A 171 14.44 25.82 -39.93
CA LEU A 171 14.51 25.84 -38.46
C LEU A 171 14.05 27.18 -37.89
N LEU A 172 14.44 28.29 -38.52
CA LEU A 172 13.99 29.65 -38.15
C LEU A 172 12.48 29.85 -38.37
N ARG A 173 11.90 29.17 -39.37
CA ARG A 173 10.45 29.17 -39.62
C ARG A 173 9.68 28.36 -38.58
N ALA A 174 10.22 27.22 -38.14
CA ALA A 174 9.62 26.41 -37.07
C ALA A 174 9.61 27.12 -35.71
N LEU A 175 10.62 27.94 -35.41
CA LEU A 175 10.67 28.76 -34.18
C LEU A 175 9.68 29.93 -34.19
N LYS A 176 9.33 30.48 -35.36
CA LYS A 176 8.39 31.61 -35.49
C LYS A 176 6.91 31.22 -35.33
N TYR A 177 6.56 29.93 -35.36
CA TYR A 177 5.19 29.43 -35.17
C TYR A 177 5.00 28.61 -33.87
N SER A 178 5.86 28.81 -32.87
CA SER A 178 5.73 28.14 -31.57
C SER A 178 4.53 28.68 -30.77
N THR A 179 3.40 27.98 -30.83
CA THR A 179 2.21 28.20 -29.98
C THR A 179 2.34 27.49 -28.63
N TYR A 180 3.43 27.73 -27.91
CA TYR A 180 3.68 27.07 -26.61
C TYR A 180 3.86 28.04 -25.44
N LYS A 181 3.19 27.72 -24.32
CA LYS A 181 2.97 28.58 -23.15
C LYS A 181 4.19 28.82 -22.22
N SER A 182 5.41 28.40 -22.59
CA SER A 182 6.61 28.63 -21.75
C SER A 182 7.92 28.32 -22.51
N PRO A 183 8.56 29.33 -23.14
CA PRO A 183 9.83 29.18 -23.87
C PRO A 183 10.98 28.62 -23.03
N GLU A 184 10.95 28.80 -21.71
CA GLU A 184 11.98 28.33 -20.77
C GLU A 184 12.03 26.80 -20.60
N LEU A 185 10.97 26.09 -20.98
CA LEU A 185 10.96 24.61 -20.98
C LEU A 185 11.74 24.03 -22.17
N TYR A 186 12.10 24.88 -23.14
CA TYR A 186 12.72 24.52 -24.41
C TYR A 186 14.27 24.61 -24.39
N SER A 187 14.90 24.82 -23.24
CA SER A 187 16.35 24.67 -23.08
C SER A 187 16.74 23.47 -22.21
N ARG A 188 15.76 22.65 -21.83
CA ARG A 188 15.97 21.54 -20.89
C ARG A 188 16.31 20.25 -21.65
N GLY A 189 17.41 19.63 -21.28
CA GLY A 189 17.73 18.26 -21.63
C GLY A 189 17.99 17.41 -20.39
N GLN A 190 17.99 16.10 -20.58
CA GLN A 190 18.34 15.14 -19.54
C GLN A 190 19.78 14.65 -19.78
N VAL A 191 20.59 14.65 -18.73
CA VAL A 191 21.94 14.08 -18.74
C VAL A 191 21.93 12.86 -17.83
N ASP A 192 22.27 11.71 -18.37
CA ASP A 192 22.48 10.46 -17.63
C ASP A 192 23.94 10.02 -17.81
N ILE A 193 24.56 9.49 -16.76
CA ILE A 193 25.91 8.91 -16.83
C ILE A 193 25.81 7.42 -16.49
N LEU A 194 26.23 6.59 -17.43
CA LEU A 194 26.17 5.13 -17.31
C LEU A 194 27.58 4.57 -17.11
N SER A 195 27.76 3.71 -16.12
CA SER A 195 29.01 2.95 -15.97
C SER A 195 29.04 1.83 -17.00
N VAL A 196 30.11 1.72 -17.77
CA VAL A 196 30.33 0.66 -18.75
C VAL A 196 31.36 -0.31 -18.18
N THR A 197 30.98 -1.58 -18.00
CA THR A 197 31.88 -2.65 -17.57
C THR A 197 32.55 -3.24 -18.82
N ASN A 198 33.71 -2.70 -19.21
CA ASN A 198 34.48 -3.23 -20.34
C ASN A 198 35.76 -3.90 -19.83
N GLU A 199 35.90 -5.21 -20.04
CA GLU A 199 37.02 -6.01 -19.50
C GLU A 199 38.31 -5.88 -20.34
N LEU A 200 38.26 -5.30 -21.54
CA LEU A 200 39.39 -5.33 -22.49
C LEU A 200 39.98 -3.95 -22.85
N CYS A 201 39.43 -2.85 -22.32
CA CYS A 201 39.99 -1.51 -22.52
C CYS A 201 39.62 -0.61 -21.32
N GLU A 202 40.54 -0.45 -20.37
CA GLU A 202 40.30 0.23 -19.09
C GLU A 202 40.13 1.76 -19.18
N GLU A 203 40.29 2.32 -20.38
CA GLU A 203 40.43 3.76 -20.55
C GLU A 203 39.10 4.51 -20.42
N TYR A 204 37.97 3.94 -20.87
CA TYR A 204 36.66 4.58 -20.82
C TYR A 204 35.68 3.75 -19.98
N LYS A 205 35.38 4.25 -18.78
CA LYS A 205 34.54 3.57 -17.78
C LYS A 205 33.10 4.08 -17.75
N TYR A 206 32.85 5.23 -18.37
CA TYR A 206 31.55 5.89 -18.30
C TYR A 206 31.07 6.30 -19.70
N LEU A 207 29.75 6.32 -19.88
CA LEU A 207 29.07 6.81 -21.06
C LEU A 207 28.10 7.90 -20.62
N MET A 208 28.37 9.13 -21.01
CA MET A 208 27.44 10.24 -20.87
C MET A 208 26.40 10.18 -21.98
N VAL A 209 25.13 10.27 -21.60
CA VAL A 209 23.97 10.30 -22.48
C VAL A 209 23.25 11.62 -22.25
N TYR A 210 23.31 12.51 -23.23
CA TYR A 210 22.53 13.74 -23.21
C TYR A 210 21.35 13.62 -24.17
N ARG A 211 20.13 13.75 -23.65
CA ARG A 211 18.89 13.74 -24.42
C ARG A 211 18.28 15.13 -24.44
N SER A 212 18.23 15.73 -25.63
CA SER A 212 17.46 16.95 -25.84
C SER A 212 15.96 16.64 -25.86
N PHE A 213 15.17 17.35 -25.06
CA PHE A 213 13.73 17.14 -25.03
C PHE A 213 13.00 17.74 -26.24
N ILE A 214 13.64 18.61 -27.01
CA ILE A 214 13.05 19.22 -28.20
C ILE A 214 13.33 18.39 -29.43
N SER A 215 14.60 18.31 -29.79
CA SER A 215 15.02 17.66 -31.03
C SER A 215 14.91 16.15 -30.93
N LYS A 216 14.77 15.63 -29.70
CA LYS A 216 14.82 14.20 -29.38
C LYS A 216 16.15 13.55 -29.77
N PHE A 217 17.16 14.34 -30.16
CA PHE A 217 18.52 13.86 -30.38
C PHE A 217 19.12 13.39 -29.06
N ILE A 218 19.90 12.33 -29.18
CA ILE A 218 20.64 11.72 -28.09
C ILE A 218 22.12 11.83 -28.47
N HIS A 219 22.88 12.52 -27.63
CA HIS A 219 24.32 12.63 -27.73
C HIS A 219 24.96 11.65 -26.76
N LEU A 220 25.91 10.87 -27.28
CA LEU A 220 26.63 9.86 -26.53
C LEU A 220 28.11 10.25 -26.49
N LYS A 221 28.70 10.27 -25.29
CA LYS A 221 30.13 10.55 -25.13
C LYS A 221 30.77 9.58 -24.15
N ALA A 222 31.82 8.90 -24.60
CA ALA A 222 32.63 8.05 -23.74
C ALA A 222 33.53 8.92 -22.84
N MET A 223 33.55 8.62 -21.55
CA MET A 223 34.29 9.34 -20.52
C MET A 223 35.18 8.38 -19.72
N LYS A 224 36.37 8.86 -19.35
CA LYS A 224 37.35 8.07 -18.58
C LYS A 224 37.06 8.12 -17.09
N THR A 225 36.66 9.30 -16.61
CA THR A 225 36.41 9.60 -15.20
C THR A 225 35.02 10.15 -14.96
N LEU A 226 34.51 9.96 -13.73
CA LEU A 226 33.25 10.56 -13.28
C LEU A 226 33.55 11.92 -12.63
N ASN A 227 33.97 12.88 -13.45
CA ASN A 227 34.29 14.24 -13.00
C ASN A 227 33.21 15.23 -13.47
N VAL A 228 32.75 16.08 -12.54
CA VAL A 228 31.73 17.09 -12.82
C VAL A 228 32.27 18.12 -13.81
N ASP A 229 33.52 18.53 -13.67
CA ASP A 229 34.14 19.53 -14.56
C ASP A 229 34.22 19.01 -16.01
N GLU A 230 34.71 17.79 -16.19
CA GLU A 230 34.75 17.10 -17.51
C GLU A 230 33.35 16.95 -18.12
N THR A 231 32.35 16.63 -17.29
CA THR A 231 30.95 16.52 -17.74
C THR A 231 30.41 17.89 -18.19
N VAL A 232 30.74 18.96 -17.47
CA VAL A 232 30.29 20.32 -17.80
C VAL A 232 30.94 20.80 -19.10
N ASP A 233 32.25 20.61 -19.26
CA ASP A 233 32.97 20.98 -20.48
C ASP A 233 32.41 20.29 -21.72
N GLU A 234 32.07 19.01 -21.60
CA GLU A 234 31.46 18.24 -22.70
C GLU A 234 30.01 18.67 -22.98
N LEU A 235 29.26 19.09 -21.96
CA LEU A 235 27.91 19.61 -22.15
C LEU A 235 27.88 20.97 -22.82
N LEU A 236 28.90 21.81 -22.60
CA LEU A 236 29.02 23.12 -23.26
C LEU A 236 29.14 23.02 -24.79
N ILE A 237 29.47 21.85 -25.34
CA ILE A 237 29.47 21.63 -26.80
C ILE A 237 28.04 21.64 -27.37
N TYR A 238 27.03 21.34 -26.55
CA TYR A 238 25.64 21.17 -26.97
C TYR A 238 24.73 22.37 -26.67
N PHE A 239 25.28 23.45 -26.09
CA PHE A 239 24.59 24.70 -25.75
C PHE A 239 25.18 25.87 -26.54
#